data_AF-A0A9D6CID2-F1
#
_entry.id   AF-A0A9D6CID2-F1
#
_cell.length_a   1.000
_cell.length_b   1.000
_cell.length_c   1.000
_cell.angle_alpha   90.00
_cell.angle_beta   90.00
_cell.angle_gamma   90.00
#
_symmetry.space_group_name_H-M   'P 1'
#
loop_
_entity.id
_entity.type
_entity.pdbx_description
1 polymer ?
#
loop_
_entity_poly.entity_id
_entity_poly.type
_entity_poly.pdbx_seq_one_letter_code
_entity_poly.pdbx_strand_id
1 'polypeptide(L)' 'MAELYRLIDEIRELNPSAPSEWLMEFDATALREYLERLRAVQEPAAPVCFTRRPDEEPIHYRECA' A
#
# COMPACT_ATOMS: atom_id res chain seq x y z
N MET A 1 0.05 -28.31 2.34
CA MET A 1 -1.38 -28.00 2.07
C MET A 1 -1.99 -27.06 3.09
N ALA A 2 -1.94 -27.34 4.41
CA ALA A 2 -2.59 -26.49 5.42
C ALA A 2 -2.06 -25.05 5.49
N GLU A 3 -0.75 -24.83 5.29
CA GLU A 3 -0.14 -23.50 5.30
C GLU A 3 -0.62 -22.61 4.15
N LEU A 4 -0.78 -23.19 2.95
CA LEU A 4 -1.15 -22.47 1.74
C LEU A 4 -2.58 -21.92 1.84
N TYR A 5 -3.53 -22.74 2.33
CA TYR A 5 -4.90 -22.29 2.58
C TYR A 5 -4.97 -21.19 3.65
N ARG A 6 -4.13 -21.25 4.69
CA ARG A 6 -4.07 -20.18 5.70
C ARG A 6 -3.56 -18.86 5.11
N LEU A 7 -2.55 -18.90 4.25
CA LEU A 7 -2.03 -17.70 3.57
C LEU A 7 -3.09 -17.09 2.64
N ILE A 8 -3.80 -17.91 1.89
CA ILE A 8 -4.88 -17.45 1.00
C ILE A 8 -6.00 -16.78 1.80
N ASP A 9 -6.41 -17.38 2.92
CA ASP A 9 -7.45 -16.81 3.79
C ASP A 9 -7.03 -15.43 4.31
N GLU A 10 -5.82 -15.32 4.87
CA GLU A 10 -5.28 -14.06 5.40
C GLU A 10 -5.10 -12.98 4.32
N ILE A 11 -4.70 -13.37 3.11
CA ILE A 11 -4.64 -12.47 1.96
C ILE A 11 -6.04 -11.97 1.57
N ARG A 12 -7.07 -12.84 1.59
CA ARG A 12 -8.44 -12.48 1.23
C ARG A 12 -9.12 -11.61 2.27
N GLU A 13 -8.78 -11.77 3.55
CA GLU A 13 -9.25 -10.87 4.62
C GLU A 13 -8.74 -9.44 4.39
N LEU A 14 -7.51 -9.29 3.91
CA LEU A 14 -6.89 -7.99 3.65
C LEU A 14 -7.19 -7.44 2.24
N ASN A 15 -7.38 -8.30 1.25
CA ASN A 15 -7.71 -7.96 -0.14
C ASN A 15 -8.85 -8.86 -0.66
N PRO A 16 -10.12 -8.53 -0.37
CA PRO A 16 -11.26 -9.33 -0.79
C PRO A 16 -11.46 -9.39 -2.30
N SER A 17 -10.79 -8.51 -3.05
CA SER A 17 -10.82 -8.48 -4.53
C SER A 17 -9.95 -9.56 -5.18
N ALA A 18 -9.02 -10.19 -4.43
CA ALA A 18 -8.21 -11.28 -4.95
C ALA A 18 -8.98 -12.62 -4.92
N PRO A 19 -9.24 -13.27 -6.07
CA PRO A 19 -9.96 -14.54 -6.10
C PRO A 19 -9.07 -15.69 -5.62
N SER A 20 -9.66 -16.64 -4.88
CA SER A 20 -8.91 -17.76 -4.29
C SER A 20 -8.32 -18.70 -5.34
N GLU A 21 -8.99 -18.87 -6.48
CA GLU A 21 -8.50 -19.71 -7.58
C GLU A 21 -7.17 -19.21 -8.15
N TRP A 22 -7.04 -17.88 -8.29
CA TRP A 22 -5.80 -17.25 -8.74
C TRP A 22 -4.70 -17.39 -7.69
N LEU A 23 -5.02 -17.22 -6.40
CA LEU A 23 -4.05 -17.37 -5.32
C LEU A 23 -3.54 -18.81 -5.17
N MET A 24 -4.32 -19.81 -5.59
CA MET A 24 -3.91 -21.22 -5.57
C MET A 24 -2.86 -21.56 -6.63
N GLU A 25 -2.67 -20.71 -7.65
CA GLU A 25 -1.63 -20.91 -8.68
C GLU A 25 -0.22 -20.57 -8.16
N PHE A 26 -0.10 -19.97 -6.97
CA PHE A 26 1.17 -19.52 -6.40
C PHE A 26 1.67 -20.44 -5.28
N ASP A 27 2.98 -20.56 -5.20
CA ASP A 27 3.65 -21.25 -4.10
C ASP A 27 3.55 -20.46 -2.78
N ALA A 28 3.71 -21.17 -1.66
CA ALA A 28 3.65 -20.58 -0.32
C ALA A 28 4.62 -19.41 -0.11
N THR A 29 5.81 -19.45 -0.73
CA THR A 29 6.80 -18.35 -0.66
C THR A 29 6.25 -17.07 -1.27
N ALA A 30 5.69 -17.17 -2.48
CA ALA A 30 5.13 -16.01 -3.19
C ALA A 30 3.93 -15.42 -2.45
N LEU A 31 3.07 -16.27 -1.88
CA LEU A 31 1.96 -15.83 -1.04
C LEU A 31 2.42 -15.10 0.23
N ARG A 32 3.51 -15.55 0.86
CA ARG A 32 4.11 -14.86 2.02
C ARG A 32 4.66 -13.49 1.65
N GLU A 33 5.38 -13.38 0.54
CA GLU A 33 5.89 -12.09 0.06
C GLU A 33 4.75 -11.14 -0.30
N TYR A 34 3.68 -11.65 -0.94
CA TYR A 34 2.52 -10.85 -1.28
C TYR A 34 1.82 -10.31 -0.03
N LEU A 35 1.59 -11.17 0.96
CA LEU A 35 1.00 -10.82 2.24
C LEU A 35 1.83 -9.78 3.01
N GLU A 36 3.16 -9.91 3.02
CA GLU A 36 4.06 -8.93 3.65
C GLU A 36 3.93 -7.55 3.00
N ARG A 37 3.94 -7.49 1.67
CA ARG A 37 3.74 -6.24 0.92
C ARG A 37 2.35 -5.65 1.18
N LEU A 38 1.33 -6.49 1.24
CA LEU A 38 -0.05 -6.05 1.49
C LEU A 38 -0.17 -5.38 2.87
N ARG A 39 0.51 -5.92 3.89
CA ARG A 39 0.58 -5.32 5.22
C ARG A 39 1.34 -3.99 5.21
N ALA A 40 2.49 -3.93 4.55
CA ALA A 40 3.28 -2.70 4.43
C ALA A 40 2.54 -1.57 3.68
N VAL A 41 1.67 -1.89 2.73
CA VAL A 41 0.85 -0.89 2.00
C VAL A 41 -0.33 -0.40 2.83
N GLN A 42 -0.88 -1.23 3.73
CA GLN A 42 -1.99 -0.84 4.61
C GLN A 42 -1.55 -0.03 5.83
N GLU A 43 -0.26 -0.06 6.19
CA GLU A 43 0.27 0.97 7.07
C GLU A 43 0.10 2.32 6.36
N PRO A 44 -0.67 3.27 6.93
CA PRO A 44 -0.69 4.61 6.37
C PRO A 44 0.76 5.05 6.37
N ALA A 45 1.31 5.36 5.17
CA ALA A 45 2.63 5.94 5.06
C ALA A 45 2.70 7.02 6.14
N ALA A 46 3.53 6.77 7.17
CA ALA A 46 3.56 7.57 8.39
C ALA A 46 3.41 9.02 7.98
N PRO A 47 2.46 9.78 8.58
CA PRO A 47 1.97 11.03 8.01
C PRO A 47 3.17 11.77 7.49
N VAL A 48 3.28 11.82 6.16
CA VAL A 48 4.31 12.61 5.52
C VAL A 48 3.89 14.01 5.91
N CYS A 49 4.41 14.45 7.05
CA CYS A 49 4.19 15.76 7.60
C CYS A 49 4.78 16.67 6.54
N PHE A 50 3.93 17.10 5.62
CA PHE A 50 4.18 18.26 4.81
C PHE A 50 4.28 19.42 5.80
N THR A 51 5.46 19.59 6.40
CA THR A 51 5.81 20.81 7.09
C THR A 51 5.89 21.87 6.00
N ARG A 52 4.79 22.63 5.87
CA ARG A 52 4.77 23.84 5.07
C ARG A 52 5.89 24.72 5.63
N ARG A 53 7.00 24.85 4.89
CA ARG A 53 8.06 25.80 5.23
C ARG A 53 7.41 27.19 5.28
N PRO A 54 7.44 27.90 6.41
CA PRO A 54 6.80 29.21 6.52
C PRO A 54 7.65 30.35 5.94
N ASP A 55 8.50 30.08 4.94
CA ASP A 55 9.48 31.07 4.48
C ASP A 55 9.66 31.03 2.96
N GLU A 56 8.59 31.26 2.23
CA GLU A 56 8.72 31.68 0.83
C GLU A 56 7.68 32.77 0.58
N GLU A 57 8.17 34.01 0.47
CA GLU A 57 7.35 35.19 0.22
C GLU A 57 6.54 35.01 -1.09
N PRO A 58 5.28 35.44 -1.15
CA PRO A 58 4.50 35.36 -2.38
C PRO A 58 5.19 36.18 -3.47
N ILE A 59 5.48 35.54 -4.60
CA ILE A 59 6.01 36.20 -5.79
C ILE A 59 4.95 37.20 -6.28
N HIS A 60 5.19 38.49 -6.07
CA HIS A 60 4.36 39.57 -6.61
C HIS A 60 4.69 39.80 -8.08
N TYR A 61 3.79 39.43 -8.99
CA TYR A 61 3.79 39.96 -10.35
C TYR A 61 3.13 41.34 -10.33
N ARG A 62 3.88 42.36 -10.75
CA ARG A 62 3.34 43.68 -11.05
C ARG A 62 2.80 43.63 -12.49
N GLU A 63 1.49 43.73 -12.65
CA GLU A 63 0.90 43.96 -13.97
C GLU A 63 1.37 45.33 -14.50
N CYS A 64 1.87 45.36 -15.73
CA CYS A 64 2.35 46.55 -16.42
C CYS A 64 1.26 47.62 -16.51
N ALA A 65 1.63 48.87 -16.30
CA ALA A 65 0.84 50.04 -16.70
C ALA A 65 1.04 50.35 -18.19
#